data_AF-A0A7N0T073-F1
#
_entry.id   AF-A0A7N0T073-F1
#
_cell.length_a   1.000
_cell.length_b   1.000
_cell.length_c   1.000
_cell.angle_alpha   90.00
_cell.angle_beta   90.00
_cell.angle_gamma   90.00
#
_symmetry.space_group_name_H-M   'P 1'
#
loop_
_entity.id
_entity.type
_entity.pdbx_description
1 polymer ?
#
loop_
_entity_poly.entity_id
_entity_poly.type
_entity_poly.pdbx_seq_one_letter_code
_entity_poly.pdbx_strand_id
1 'polypeptide(L)'
;MQMMYDIIVKELKYMNLENAHPRDYMDFYCLGNRDELQTEEISSADDSATASEKFRRFMIYVGMIVDDEYVLMGSANINQRSLDGSRDMEIAMDARLSTSPHLG
;
A
#
# COMPACT_ATOMS: atom_id res chain seq x y z
N MET A 1 -9.90 -10.07 -1.31
CA MET A 1 -8.77 -10.73 -2.01
C MET A 1 -9.22 -11.88 -2.89
N GLN A 2 -10.14 -12.72 -2.40
CA GLN A 2 -10.66 -13.89 -3.12
C GLN A 2 -11.06 -13.61 -4.57
N MET A 3 -11.95 -12.65 -4.81
CA MET A 3 -12.43 -12.33 -6.17
C MET A 3 -11.30 -11.98 -7.15
N MET A 4 -10.26 -11.27 -6.70
CA MET A 4 -9.14 -10.92 -7.57
C MET A 4 -8.30 -12.16 -7.93
N TYR A 5 -8.04 -13.04 -6.94
CA TYR A 5 -7.37 -14.32 -7.22
C TYR A 5 -8.21 -15.24 -8.11
N ASP A 6 -9.54 -15.26 -7.94
CA ASP A 6 -10.44 -16.06 -8.78
C ASP A 6 -10.37 -15.63 -10.25
N ILE A 7 -10.28 -14.31 -10.51
CA ILE A 7 -10.07 -13.77 -11.85
C ILE A 7 -8.74 -14.26 -12.43
N ILE A 8 -7.64 -14.10 -11.68
CA ILE A 8 -6.32 -14.55 -12.13
C ILE A 8 -6.32 -16.05 -12.44
N VAL A 9 -6.83 -16.88 -11.52
CA VAL A 9 -6.92 -18.34 -11.70
C VAL A 9 -7.72 -18.71 -12.95
N LYS A 10 -8.84 -18.01 -13.19
CA LYS A 10 -9.68 -18.26 -14.36
C LYS A 10 -8.92 -17.96 -15.66
N GLU A 11 -8.18 -16.86 -15.72
CA GLU A 11 -7.40 -16.49 -16.90
C GLU A 11 -6.19 -17.42 -17.11
N LEU A 12 -5.50 -17.85 -16.05
CA LEU A 12 -4.40 -18.82 -16.15
C LEU A 12 -4.90 -20.16 -16.74
N LYS A 13 -6.08 -20.62 -16.33
CA LYS A 13 -6.72 -21.81 -16.91
C LYS A 13 -7.13 -21.60 -18.37
N TYR A 14 -7.68 -20.44 -18.71
CA TYR A 14 -8.07 -20.11 -20.09
C TYR A 14 -6.87 -20.11 -21.05
N MET A 15 -5.72 -19.63 -20.58
CA MET A 15 -4.46 -19.57 -21.33
C MET A 15 -3.66 -20.89 -21.29
N ASN A 16 -4.15 -21.92 -20.60
CA ASN A 16 -3.48 -23.20 -20.41
C ASN A 16 -2.08 -23.10 -19.74
N LEU A 17 -1.93 -22.16 -18.80
CA LEU A 17 -0.71 -21.94 -18.02
C LEU A 17 -0.70 -22.81 -16.76
N GLU A 18 -0.53 -24.11 -16.93
CA GLU A 18 -0.71 -25.12 -15.87
C GLU A 18 0.28 -25.01 -14.70
N ASN A 19 1.47 -24.46 -14.94
CA ASN A 19 2.52 -24.32 -13.93
C ASN A 19 2.58 -22.94 -13.26
N ALA A 20 1.72 -22.01 -13.69
CA ALA A 20 1.72 -20.64 -13.17
C ALA A 20 0.89 -20.55 -11.89
N HIS A 21 1.45 -19.95 -10.85
CA HIS A 21 0.75 -19.71 -9.60
C HIS A 21 0.14 -18.29 -9.59
N PRO A 22 -1.08 -18.06 -9.08
CA PRO A 22 -1.69 -16.72 -9.09
C PRO A 22 -0.87 -15.63 -8.38
N ARG A 23 -0.04 -16.02 -7.40
CA ARG A 23 0.90 -15.11 -6.73
C ARG A 23 2.05 -14.63 -7.61
N ASP A 24 2.34 -15.33 -8.71
CA ASP A 24 3.32 -14.87 -9.71
C ASP A 24 2.84 -13.59 -10.41
N TYR A 25 1.54 -13.25 -10.29
CA TYR A 25 0.92 -12.08 -10.91
C TYR A 25 0.43 -11.05 -9.88
N MET A 26 0.05 -11.48 -8.67
CA MET A 26 -0.50 -10.59 -7.65
C MET A 26 -0.21 -11.11 -6.25
N ASP A 27 0.55 -10.33 -5.49
CA ASP A 27 0.89 -10.61 -4.10
C ASP A 27 0.38 -9.51 -3.15
N PHE A 28 0.21 -9.87 -1.88
CA PHE A 28 -0.19 -8.94 -0.82
C PHE A 28 0.78 -9.02 0.34
N TYR A 29 1.30 -7.86 0.69
CA TYR A 29 2.20 -7.69 1.81
C TYR A 29 1.63 -6.64 2.76
N CYS A 30 2.02 -6.73 4.03
CA CYS A 30 1.84 -5.66 5.00
C CYS A 30 3.20 -5.30 5.58
N LEU A 31 3.41 -4.02 5.85
CA LEU A 31 4.60 -3.54 6.54
C LEU A 31 4.30 -3.46 8.03
N GLY A 32 5.22 -3.98 8.84
CA GLY A 32 5.17 -3.84 10.29
C GLY A 32 6.56 -3.47 10.79
N ASN A 33 6.67 -2.34 11.48
CA ASN A 33 7.87 -1.97 12.20
C ASN A 33 7.72 -2.28 13.70
N ARG A 34 8.83 -2.58 14.37
CA ARG A 34 8.88 -2.79 15.83
C ARG A 34 10.18 -2.17 16.36
N ASP A 35 10.04 -1.11 17.17
CA ASP A 35 11.20 -0.49 17.81
C ASP A 35 11.59 -1.23 19.09
N GLU A 36 12.90 -1.33 19.34
CA GLU A 36 13.45 -1.84 20.60
C GLU A 36 13.38 -0.76 21.69
N LEU A 37 13.15 -1.17 22.94
CA LEU A 37 13.05 -0.25 24.08
C LEU A 37 14.42 0.39 24.36
N GLN A 38 14.56 1.69 24.14
CA GLN A 38 15.64 2.46 24.75
C GLN A 38 15.29 2.70 26.23
N THR A 39 16.19 2.28 27.12
CA THR A 39 16.02 2.14 28.58
C THR A 39 15.71 3.43 29.35
N GLU A 40 15.65 4.61 28.72
CA GLU A 40 15.65 5.90 29.45
C GLU A 40 14.45 6.82 29.23
N GLU A 41 13.32 6.35 28.68
CA GLU A 41 12.09 7.17 28.64
C GLU A 41 10.97 6.53 29.45
N ILE A 42 11.18 6.46 30.77
CA ILE A 42 10.06 6.45 31.71
C ILE A 42 9.66 7.90 31.92
N SER A 43 8.71 8.41 31.12
CA SER A 43 8.00 9.62 31.49
C SER A 43 6.49 9.42 31.34
N SER A 44 5.82 9.52 32.50
CA SER A 44 4.38 9.60 32.75
C SER A 44 3.50 8.61 31.98
N ALA A 45 3.10 7.55 32.69
CA ALA A 45 1.90 6.78 32.37
C ALA A 45 0.68 7.72 32.34
N ASP A 46 0.34 8.21 31.15
CA ASP A 46 -0.99 8.71 30.87
C ASP A 46 -1.85 7.49 30.48
N ASP A 47 -2.91 7.24 31.25
CA ASP A 47 -3.77 6.05 31.14
C ASP A 47 -4.58 6.03 29.82
N SER A 48 -4.38 7.04 28.97
CA SER A 48 -5.00 7.25 27.67
C SER A 48 -4.20 6.70 26.47
N ALA A 49 -2.98 6.19 26.69
CA ALA A 49 -2.11 5.75 25.59
C ALA A 49 -2.75 4.59 24.79
N THR A 50 -2.89 4.82 23.48
CA THR A 50 -3.44 3.86 22.54
C THR A 50 -2.57 2.61 22.45
N ALA A 51 -3.14 1.46 22.06
CA ALA A 51 -2.35 0.24 21.88
C ALA A 51 -1.18 0.43 20.89
N SER A 52 -1.34 1.32 19.91
CA SER A 52 -0.31 1.70 18.92
C SER A 52 0.92 2.33 19.59
N GLU A 53 0.72 3.23 20.56
CA GLU A 53 1.77 3.89 21.34
C GLU A 53 2.42 2.92 22.33
N LYS A 54 1.61 2.12 23.04
CA LYS A 54 2.11 1.12 24.01
C LYS A 54 2.99 0.05 23.36
N PHE A 55 2.66 -0.36 22.13
CA PHE A 55 3.42 -1.38 21.39
C PHE A 55 4.37 -0.82 20.34
N ARG A 56 4.44 0.53 20.18
CA ARG A 56 5.22 1.26 19.17
C ARG A 56 5.10 0.65 17.77
N ARG A 57 3.88 0.37 17.34
CA ARG A 57 3.58 -0.13 16.00
C ARG A 57 2.79 0.93 15.26
N PHE A 58 3.29 1.36 14.11
CA PHE A 58 2.63 2.35 13.28
C PHE A 58 2.52 1.83 11.85
N MET A 59 1.41 2.16 11.18
CA MET A 59 1.20 1.82 9.79
C MET A 59 1.95 2.81 8.90
N ILE A 60 2.74 2.32 7.96
CA ILE A 60 3.42 3.15 6.97
C ILE A 60 2.45 3.40 5.81
N TYR A 61 2.31 4.65 5.38
CA TYR A 61 1.46 5.01 4.25
C TYR A 61 2.14 4.61 2.94
N VAL A 62 1.44 3.83 2.11
CA VAL A 62 1.97 3.27 0.86
C VAL A 62 1.22 3.92 -0.31
N GLY A 63 1.94 4.59 -1.21
CA GLY A 63 1.42 5.14 -2.46
C GLY A 63 1.39 4.09 -3.59
N MET A 64 0.89 4.48 -4.76
CA MET A 64 0.85 3.61 -5.94
C MET A 64 1.97 4.00 -6.91
N ILE A 65 2.75 3.04 -7.37
CA ILE A 65 3.83 3.21 -8.36
C ILE A 65 3.51 2.31 -9.56
N VAL A 66 3.69 2.82 -10.78
CA VAL A 66 3.43 2.09 -12.04
C VAL A 66 4.63 2.21 -12.96
N ASP A 67 5.13 1.07 -13.43
CA ASP A 67 6.21 0.93 -14.41
C ASP A 67 7.50 1.71 -14.08
N ASP A 68 7.77 1.96 -12.80
CA ASP A 68 8.85 2.83 -12.30
C ASP A 68 8.86 4.26 -12.90
N GLU A 69 7.80 4.65 -13.60
CA GLU A 69 7.69 5.90 -14.35
C GLU A 69 6.66 6.84 -13.71
N TYR A 70 5.60 6.29 -13.11
CA TYR A 70 4.52 7.06 -12.51
C TYR A 70 4.38 6.78 -11.03
N VAL A 71 4.08 7.83 -10.28
CA VAL A 71 3.66 7.73 -8.88
C VAL A 71 2.36 8.50 -8.70
N LEU A 72 1.41 7.88 -7.99
CA LEU A 72 0.21 8.53 -7.49
C LEU A 72 0.32 8.61 -5.97
N MET A 73 0.26 9.83 -5.43
CA MET A 73 0.31 10.10 -4.01
C MET A 73 -0.85 11.00 -3.63
N GLY A 74 -1.58 10.64 -2.57
CA GLY A 74 -2.76 11.38 -2.14
C GLY A 74 -3.28 10.88 -0.81
N SER A 75 -4.42 11.41 -0.36
CA SER A 75 -5.10 10.99 0.87
C SER A 75 -6.09 9.82 0.68
N ALA A 76 -6.46 9.54 -0.58
CA ALA A 76 -7.46 8.52 -0.92
C ALA A 76 -6.99 7.09 -0.65
N ASN A 77 -7.78 6.33 0.10
CA ASN A 77 -7.62 4.89 0.26
C ASN A 77 -8.29 4.11 -0.89
N ILE A 78 -7.84 2.87 -1.16
CA ILE A 78 -8.50 1.98 -2.13
C ILE A 78 -9.76 1.35 -1.51
N ASN A 79 -10.80 2.16 -1.35
CA ASN A 79 -12.12 1.72 -0.90
C ASN A 79 -13.20 2.68 -1.39
N GLN A 80 -14.47 2.27 -1.24
CA GLN A 80 -15.59 3.07 -1.70
C GLN A 80 -15.67 4.44 -1.02
N ARG A 81 -15.25 4.57 0.24
CA ARG A 81 -15.39 5.84 0.98
C ARG A 81 -14.54 6.96 0.35
N SER A 82 -13.31 6.62 -0.05
CA SER A 82 -12.39 7.56 -0.70
C SER A 82 -12.64 7.68 -2.22
N LEU A 83 -13.00 6.60 -2.91
CA LEU A 83 -13.11 6.58 -4.38
C LEU A 83 -14.49 7.00 -4.94
N ASP A 84 -15.52 7.10 -4.10
CA ASP A 84 -16.88 7.47 -4.52
C ASP A 84 -17.04 8.98 -4.81
N GLY A 85 -16.15 9.83 -4.27
CA GLY A 85 -16.12 11.28 -4.50
C GLY A 85 -17.24 12.08 -3.81
N SER A 86 -18.27 11.41 -3.28
CA SER A 86 -19.39 12.05 -2.56
C SER A 86 -19.36 11.87 -1.04
N ARG A 87 -18.44 11.04 -0.53
CA ARG A 87 -18.34 10.69 0.89
C ARG A 87 -17.19 11.44 1.57
N ASP A 88 -15.95 11.01 1.36
CA ASP A 88 -14.77 11.73 1.84
C ASP A 88 -14.23 12.65 0.74
N MET A 89 -13.78 13.85 1.12
CA MET A 89 -13.05 14.74 0.24
C MET A 89 -11.58 14.30 0.24
N GLU A 90 -11.07 13.91 -0.93
CA GLU A 90 -9.70 13.44 -1.10
C GLU A 90 -8.93 14.35 -2.07
N ILE A 91 -7.61 14.36 -1.92
CA ILE A 91 -6.69 14.99 -2.87
C ILE A 91 -5.64 13.97 -3.31
N ALA A 92 -5.27 13.99 -4.60
CA ALA A 92 -4.18 13.20 -5.13
C ALA A 92 -3.38 14.01 -6.15
N MET A 93 -2.08 13.76 -6.20
CA MET A 93 -1.13 14.28 -7.18
C MET A 93 -0.48 13.10 -7.88
N ASP A 94 -0.38 13.20 -9.20
CA ASP A 94 0.40 12.30 -10.02
C ASP A 94 1.71 12.97 -10.46
N ALA A 95 2.75 12.17 -10.61
CA ALA A 95 4.01 12.60 -11.21
C ALA A 95 4.53 11.53 -12.17
N ARG A 96 5.14 11.99 -13.27
CA ARG A 96 5.76 11.15 -14.30
C ARG A 96 7.23 11.51 -14.47
N LEU A 97 8.10 10.52 -14.58
CA LEU A 97 9.49 10.73 -14.96
C LEU A 97 9.58 11.05 -16.47
N SER A 98 9.87 12.32 -16.81
CA SER A 98 10.10 12.73 -18.20
C SER A 98 11.55 12.47 -18.61
N THR A 99 11.81 11.39 -19.34
CA THR A 99 13.10 11.18 -20.00
C THR A 99 13.18 12.04 -21.26
N SER A 100 13.93 13.14 -21.21
CA SER A 100 14.25 13.91 -22.43
C SER A 100 15.26 13.12 -23.25
N PRO A 101 14.98 12.77 -24.52
CA PRO A 101 16.02 12.24 -25.40
C PRO A 101 16.91 13.41 -25.85
N HIS A 102 18.16 13.42 -25.37
CA HIS A 102 19.33 14.11 -25.94
C HIS A 102 19.30 15.65 -26.08
N LEU A 103 19.98 16.35 -25.15
CA LEU A 103 20.91 17.41 -25.53
C LEU A 103 22.32 16.78 -25.52
N GLY A 104 22.89 16.56 -26.71
CA GLY A 104 24.24 16.01 -26.91
C GLY A 104 24.44 15.51 -28.32
#